data_AF-E0VBB4-F1
#
_entry.id   AF-E0VBB4-F1
#
_cell.length_a   1.000
_cell.length_b   1.000
_cell.length_c   1.000
_cell.angle_alpha   90.00
_cell.angle_beta   90.00
_cell.angle_gamma   90.00
#
_symmetry.space_group_name_H-M   'P 1'
#
loop_
_entity.id
_entity.type
_entity.pdbx_description
1 polymer ?
#
loop_
_entity_poly.entity_id
_entity_poly.type
_entity_poly.pdbx_seq_one_letter_code
_entity_poly.pdbx_strand_id
1 'polypeptide(L)'
;MTESILDLFVIVKELIVNNLIIPSSDKKVKLSRIRRRKTTTTTQNCCCCLFAWIVAVVVICEHVNASSELRLGGAINLFSRYGYLSISMRVVPRNDTDSKWLYREPTIDIFKDLSSLVLTPSNNPQSPKKVFEGDFHMEFCDNLRQLLQAYFRGFNFERLDRPWRAFSGDWSRSGMAKHLGIKTNYITGQYCYVLVRVARHRESGRMRPVGDDVELEEEVARGTNDVIPGDEASVSHFVKSFGSHYVVSYTTGNSLYQVFVYTSQIYVRIKERLKSKGVEDLSNAELSGFFSPWYAEHIGEIQTASGNSSIQSWAAQNLRIQFYFFTYPSLLKIHGNLDLLRALNNLLGNEAMLALD
;
A
#
# COMPACT_ATOMS: atom_id res chain seq x y z
N MET A 1 -33.11 -20.67 -2.02
CA MET A 1 -33.15 -19.19 -2.06
C MET A 1 -31.74 -18.72 -1.73
N THR A 2 -30.78 -19.16 -2.54
CA THR A 2 -29.39 -19.43 -2.14
C THR A 2 -28.47 -19.39 -3.37
N GLU A 3 -28.67 -18.41 -4.27
CA GLU A 3 -27.80 -18.23 -5.44
C GLU A 3 -27.37 -16.77 -5.70
N SER A 4 -27.77 -15.78 -4.91
CA SER A 4 -27.75 -14.38 -5.38
C SER A 4 -26.75 -13.41 -4.72
N ILE A 5 -25.72 -13.89 -4.00
CA ILE A 5 -24.67 -13.00 -3.44
C ILE A 5 -23.40 -13.00 -4.30
N LEU A 6 -22.98 -14.18 -4.79
CA LEU A 6 -21.93 -14.28 -5.80
C LEU A 6 -22.35 -13.60 -7.11
N ASP A 7 -23.65 -13.64 -7.45
CA ASP A 7 -24.17 -13.01 -8.65
C ASP A 7 -24.18 -11.48 -8.60
N LEU A 8 -24.30 -10.84 -7.43
CA LEU A 8 -24.25 -9.37 -7.36
C LEU A 8 -22.82 -8.85 -7.60
N PHE A 9 -21.81 -9.56 -7.11
CA PHE A 9 -20.41 -9.30 -7.46
C PHE A 9 -20.10 -9.69 -8.92
N VAL A 10 -20.83 -10.65 -9.52
CA VAL A 10 -20.78 -10.98 -10.96
C VAL A 10 -21.54 -9.96 -11.82
N ILE A 11 -22.50 -9.23 -11.28
CA ILE A 11 -23.22 -8.18 -12.00
C ILE A 11 -22.40 -6.89 -12.03
N VAL A 12 -21.73 -6.55 -10.92
CA VAL A 12 -20.69 -5.51 -10.91
C VAL A 12 -19.52 -5.89 -11.86
N LYS A 13 -19.32 -7.20 -12.12
CA LYS A 13 -18.30 -7.77 -13.04
C LYS A 13 -18.55 -7.42 -14.51
N GLU A 14 -19.79 -7.38 -15.00
CA GLU A 14 -20.07 -7.10 -16.41
C GLU A 14 -20.09 -5.60 -16.73
N LEU A 15 -20.45 -4.75 -15.77
CA LEU A 15 -20.60 -3.30 -16.01
C LEU A 15 -19.28 -2.53 -15.92
N ILE A 16 -18.38 -2.94 -15.02
CA ILE A 16 -17.11 -2.23 -14.82
C ILE A 16 -16.07 -2.61 -15.89
N VAL A 17 -16.08 -3.86 -16.39
CA VAL A 17 -15.07 -4.34 -17.34
C VAL A 17 -15.30 -3.82 -18.76
N ASN A 18 -16.53 -3.50 -19.15
CA ASN A 18 -16.85 -3.16 -20.55
C ASN A 18 -16.84 -1.66 -20.88
N ASN A 19 -16.77 -0.73 -19.92
CA ASN A 19 -16.99 0.71 -20.20
C ASN A 19 -15.96 1.72 -19.64
N LEU A 20 -14.85 1.32 -19.02
CA LEU A 20 -13.79 2.27 -18.63
C LEU A 20 -12.63 2.32 -19.64
N ILE A 21 -12.95 2.77 -20.86
CA ILE A 21 -11.99 3.51 -21.69
C ILE A 21 -12.06 4.96 -21.21
N ILE A 22 -11.11 5.37 -20.36
CA ILE A 22 -11.00 6.75 -19.87
C ILE A 22 -10.51 7.64 -21.02
N PRO A 23 -11.26 8.66 -21.50
CA PRO A 23 -10.68 9.76 -22.24
C PRO A 23 -10.18 10.81 -21.24
N SER A 24 -8.90 11.15 -21.37
CA SER A 24 -8.31 12.38 -20.85
C SER A 24 -9.12 13.60 -21.31
N SER A 25 -9.49 14.47 -20.37
CA SER A 25 -9.93 15.83 -20.70
C SER A 25 -9.60 16.79 -19.57
N ASP A 26 -8.52 17.53 -19.81
CA ASP A 26 -8.40 18.94 -19.47
C ASP A 26 -9.75 19.68 -19.58
N LYS A 27 -10.12 20.47 -18.57
CA LYS A 27 -10.93 21.70 -18.71
C LYS A 27 -11.02 22.43 -17.37
N LYS A 28 -10.33 23.57 -17.30
CA LYS A 28 -10.50 24.63 -16.30
C LYS A 28 -11.91 25.20 -16.38
N VAL A 29 -12.62 25.26 -15.24
CA VAL A 29 -13.87 26.02 -15.12
C VAL A 29 -13.68 27.18 -14.13
N LYS A 30 -13.98 28.38 -14.63
CA LYS A 30 -13.97 29.68 -13.95
C LYS A 30 -15.08 29.74 -12.88
N LEU A 31 -14.73 30.11 -11.66
CA LEU A 31 -15.67 30.49 -10.60
C LEU A 31 -16.08 31.96 -10.77
N SER A 32 -17.36 32.22 -11.03
CA SER A 32 -17.97 33.55 -10.92
C SER A 32 -18.77 33.67 -9.62
N ARG A 33 -18.45 34.72 -8.86
CA ARG A 33 -19.11 35.13 -7.60
C ARG A 33 -20.61 35.39 -7.80
N ILE A 34 -21.44 34.78 -6.95
CA ILE A 34 -22.86 35.16 -6.80
C ILE A 34 -23.05 35.92 -5.48
N ARG A 35 -23.74 37.04 -5.62
CA ARG A 35 -23.99 38.13 -4.67
C ARG A 35 -25.12 37.74 -3.72
N ARG A 36 -24.88 37.80 -2.41
CA ARG A 36 -25.91 37.57 -1.36
C ARG A 36 -26.95 38.70 -1.38
N ARG A 37 -28.23 38.35 -1.47
CA ARG A 37 -29.37 39.21 -1.08
C ARG A 37 -29.87 38.75 0.29
N LYS A 38 -30.04 39.69 1.21
CA LYS A 38 -30.70 39.51 2.50
C LYS A 38 -32.20 39.60 2.31
N THR A 39 -32.95 38.69 2.91
CA THR A 39 -34.37 38.87 3.22
C THR A 39 -34.59 38.47 4.67
N THR A 40 -35.11 39.43 5.43
CA THR A 40 -35.60 39.32 6.81
C THR A 40 -37.07 38.96 6.78
N THR A 41 -37.49 37.92 7.52
CA THR A 41 -38.79 37.92 8.20
C THR A 41 -38.83 36.91 9.34
N THR A 42 -39.43 37.39 10.42
CA THR A 42 -39.69 36.86 11.77
C THR A 42 -40.59 35.62 11.77
N THR A 43 -40.32 34.63 12.65
CA THR A 43 -41.25 34.13 13.69
C THR A 43 -40.74 32.85 14.37
N GLN A 44 -40.26 33.01 15.61
CA GLN A 44 -40.82 32.36 16.79
C GLN A 44 -41.25 30.88 16.64
N ASN A 45 -40.27 29.95 16.69
CA ASN A 45 -40.39 28.56 17.18
C ASN A 45 -39.01 27.84 17.21
N CYS A 46 -37.92 28.55 17.52
CA CYS A 46 -36.55 28.05 17.24
C CYS A 46 -35.93 27.12 18.30
N CYS A 47 -36.33 27.12 19.58
CA CYS A 47 -35.55 26.38 20.59
C CYS A 47 -35.74 24.85 20.54
N CYS A 48 -36.96 24.35 20.32
CA CYS A 48 -37.19 22.89 20.31
C CYS A 48 -36.72 22.23 19.01
N CYS A 49 -36.82 22.93 17.87
CA CYS A 49 -36.34 22.41 16.59
C CYS A 49 -34.81 22.43 16.49
N LEU A 50 -34.13 23.43 17.07
CA LEU A 50 -32.65 23.41 17.14
C LEU A 50 -32.14 22.28 18.03
N PHE A 51 -32.79 22.02 19.17
CA PHE A 51 -32.38 20.93 20.05
C PHE A 51 -32.59 19.57 19.39
N ALA A 52 -33.72 19.36 18.70
CA ALA A 52 -33.95 18.13 17.94
C ALA A 52 -32.95 17.96 16.79
N TRP A 53 -32.55 19.04 16.11
CA TRP A 53 -31.51 19.00 15.08
C TRP A 53 -30.11 18.75 15.64
N ILE A 54 -29.77 19.35 16.77
CA ILE A 54 -28.48 19.14 17.44
C ILE A 54 -28.39 17.71 17.99
N VAL A 55 -29.46 17.19 18.61
CA VAL A 55 -29.51 15.81 19.08
C VAL A 55 -29.49 14.84 17.90
N ALA A 56 -30.19 15.12 16.80
CA ALA A 56 -30.09 14.29 15.60
C ALA A 56 -28.68 14.31 14.98
N VAL A 57 -28.00 15.46 14.92
CA VAL A 57 -26.61 15.55 14.44
C VAL A 57 -25.64 14.84 15.40
N VAL A 58 -25.85 14.91 16.71
CA VAL A 58 -25.01 14.21 17.71
C VAL A 58 -25.26 12.70 17.65
N VAL A 59 -26.51 12.24 17.52
CA VAL A 59 -26.87 10.82 17.40
C VAL A 59 -26.45 10.22 16.05
N ILE A 60 -26.51 10.99 14.95
CA ILE A 60 -25.95 10.58 13.65
C ILE A 60 -24.41 10.56 13.70
N CYS A 61 -23.78 11.45 14.46
CA CYS A 61 -22.32 11.40 14.70
C CYS A 61 -21.89 10.24 15.61
N GLU A 62 -22.75 9.74 16.49
CA GLU A 62 -22.44 8.58 17.36
C GLU A 62 -22.60 7.23 16.65
N HIS A 63 -23.35 7.15 15.55
CA HIS A 63 -23.58 5.88 14.81
C HIS A 63 -22.56 5.58 13.69
N VAL A 64 -21.55 6.44 13.50
CA VAL A 64 -20.41 6.11 12.64
C VAL A 64 -19.15 6.14 13.48
N ASN A 65 -18.97 5.11 14.33
CA ASN A 65 -17.67 4.77 14.88
C ASN A 65 -16.78 4.19 13.77
N ALA A 66 -16.51 5.00 12.74
CA ALA A 66 -15.45 4.71 11.79
C ALA A 66 -14.12 4.92 12.53
N SER A 67 -13.63 3.87 13.18
CA SER A 67 -12.24 3.83 13.61
C SER A 67 -11.37 3.91 12.36
N SER A 68 -10.46 4.88 12.29
CA SER A 68 -9.48 5.04 11.22
C SER A 68 -8.37 3.98 11.29
N GLU A 69 -8.76 2.73 11.47
CA GLU A 69 -7.87 1.61 11.72
C GLU A 69 -8.19 0.53 10.70
N LEU A 70 -7.14 0.01 10.06
CA LEU A 70 -7.28 -1.10 9.13
C LEU A 70 -7.68 -2.33 9.93
N ARG A 71 -8.76 -3.01 9.53
CA ARG A 71 -9.31 -4.16 10.24
C ARG A 71 -9.67 -5.26 9.26
N LEU A 72 -9.54 -6.51 9.69
CA LEU A 72 -9.99 -7.66 8.90
C LEU A 72 -11.51 -7.59 8.69
N GLY A 73 -11.94 -7.87 7.46
CA GLY A 73 -13.33 -7.74 7.03
C GLY A 73 -13.84 -6.31 6.91
N GLY A 74 -13.05 -5.30 7.30
CA GLY A 74 -13.39 -3.90 7.10
C GLY A 74 -13.35 -3.54 5.62
N ALA A 75 -14.38 -2.85 5.14
CA ALA A 75 -14.50 -2.43 3.76
C ALA A 75 -13.69 -1.17 3.45
N ILE A 76 -13.14 -1.14 2.23
CA ILE A 76 -12.36 -0.05 1.66
C ILE A 76 -12.89 0.34 0.28
N ASN A 77 -12.84 1.63 -0.05
CA ASN A 77 -13.15 2.12 -1.38
C ASN A 77 -11.87 2.32 -2.19
N LEU A 78 -11.52 1.33 -3.00
CA LEU A 78 -10.37 1.34 -3.88
C LEU A 78 -10.53 2.36 -5.02
N PHE A 79 -11.74 2.47 -5.57
CA PHE A 79 -12.00 3.25 -6.77
C PHE A 79 -11.91 4.75 -6.54
N SER A 80 -12.28 5.21 -5.35
CA SER A 80 -12.20 6.64 -4.99
C SER A 80 -10.78 7.20 -5.04
N ARG A 81 -9.75 6.33 -4.92
CA ARG A 81 -8.33 6.70 -4.82
C ARG A 81 -7.42 5.93 -5.79
N TYR A 82 -8.00 5.27 -6.79
CA TYR A 82 -7.22 4.46 -7.73
C TYR A 82 -6.19 5.32 -8.47
N GLY A 83 -4.92 4.89 -8.44
CA GLY A 83 -3.80 5.63 -9.00
C GLY A 83 -3.00 6.42 -7.96
N TYR A 84 -3.58 6.69 -6.80
CA TYR A 84 -3.00 7.52 -5.76
C TYR A 84 -3.31 7.01 -4.35
N LEU A 85 -3.57 5.71 -4.18
CA LEU A 85 -3.79 5.08 -2.86
C LEU A 85 -2.69 5.35 -1.85
N SER A 86 -1.48 5.66 -2.31
CA SER A 86 -0.35 6.03 -1.45
C SER A 86 -0.64 7.23 -0.54
N ILE A 87 -1.69 8.02 -0.79
CA ILE A 87 -2.15 9.10 0.11
C ILE A 87 -2.98 8.57 1.29
N SER A 88 -3.63 7.43 1.11
CA SER A 88 -4.55 6.80 2.05
C SER A 88 -3.88 5.67 2.83
N MET A 89 -2.91 5.00 2.20
CA MET A 89 -2.13 3.89 2.76
C MET A 89 -0.64 4.24 2.78
N ARG A 90 0.03 4.01 3.91
CA ARG A 90 1.44 4.36 4.06
C ARG A 90 2.36 3.27 3.54
N VAL A 91 2.58 3.29 2.23
CA VAL A 91 3.36 2.28 1.47
C VAL A 91 4.65 2.85 0.85
N VAL A 92 4.85 4.16 0.95
CA VAL A 92 6.00 4.89 0.40
C VAL A 92 6.44 6.02 1.33
N PRO A 93 7.72 6.42 1.26
CA PRO A 93 8.21 7.60 1.96
C PRO A 93 7.38 8.83 1.63
N ARG A 94 6.84 9.48 2.66
CA ARG A 94 6.17 10.78 2.56
C ARG A 94 6.87 11.78 3.45
N ASN A 95 6.72 13.06 3.09
CA ASN A 95 7.16 14.17 3.91
C ASN A 95 5.96 14.68 4.72
N ASP A 96 5.47 13.84 5.63
CA ASP A 96 4.41 14.16 6.57
C ASP A 96 4.95 14.33 7.98
N THR A 97 4.28 15.18 8.77
CA THR A 97 4.65 15.46 10.16
C THR A 97 4.14 14.39 11.12
N ASP A 98 3.14 13.62 10.72
CA ASP A 98 2.55 12.56 11.53
C ASP A 98 3.07 11.19 11.07
N SER A 99 3.87 10.56 11.93
CA SER A 99 4.44 9.24 11.69
C SER A 99 3.58 8.09 12.22
N LYS A 100 2.41 8.33 12.81
CA LYS A 100 1.64 7.28 13.49
C LYS A 100 0.59 6.59 12.63
N TRP A 101 0.10 7.25 11.59
CA TRP A 101 -0.95 6.68 10.75
C TRP A 101 -0.39 5.61 9.79
N LEU A 102 -1.18 4.55 9.60
CA LEU A 102 -0.95 3.49 8.60
C LEU A 102 -2.01 3.54 7.48
N TYR A 103 -3.23 3.89 7.86
CA TYR A 103 -4.40 4.05 7.00
C TYR A 103 -5.21 5.28 7.42
N ARG A 104 -5.72 6.06 6.46
CA ARG A 104 -6.42 7.34 6.75
C ARG A 104 -7.90 7.37 6.39
N GLU A 105 -8.34 6.46 5.54
CA GLU A 105 -9.74 6.46 5.12
C GLU A 105 -10.55 5.70 6.17
N PRO A 106 -11.85 6.03 6.33
CA PRO A 106 -12.72 5.25 7.19
C PRO A 106 -12.87 3.83 6.64
N THR A 107 -12.90 2.85 7.54
CA THR A 107 -13.32 1.48 7.26
C THR A 107 -14.76 1.29 7.74
N ILE A 108 -15.51 0.44 7.05
CA ILE A 108 -16.90 0.10 7.40
C ILE A 108 -16.99 -1.39 7.62
N ASP A 109 -17.61 -1.81 8.73
CA ASP A 109 -17.84 -3.23 8.98
C ASP A 109 -18.98 -3.72 8.09
N ILE A 110 -18.71 -4.76 7.30
CA ILE A 110 -19.69 -5.34 6.37
C ILE A 110 -20.27 -6.67 6.84
N PHE A 111 -19.58 -7.36 7.74
CA PHE A 111 -19.94 -8.68 8.24
C PHE A 111 -20.21 -8.62 9.74
N LYS A 112 -21.21 -9.37 10.18
CA LYS A 112 -21.45 -9.63 11.59
C LYS A 112 -20.52 -10.73 12.10
N ASP A 113 -20.02 -10.56 13.31
CA ASP A 113 -19.17 -11.52 14.04
C ASP A 113 -18.11 -12.26 13.21
N LEU A 114 -17.00 -11.57 12.96
CA LEU A 114 -15.85 -12.13 12.24
C LEU A 114 -14.93 -12.99 13.13
N SER A 115 -15.23 -13.11 14.42
CA SER A 115 -14.33 -13.72 15.41
C SER A 115 -13.94 -15.16 15.05
N SER A 116 -14.87 -15.90 14.44
CA SER A 116 -14.68 -17.29 13.99
C SER A 116 -13.85 -17.43 12.71
N LEU A 117 -13.67 -16.35 11.95
CA LEU A 117 -12.95 -16.34 10.67
C LEU A 117 -11.51 -15.86 10.83
N VAL A 118 -11.22 -15.06 11.85
CA VAL A 118 -9.88 -14.55 12.12
C VAL A 118 -8.95 -15.71 12.47
N LEU A 119 -7.90 -15.86 11.67
CA LEU A 119 -6.83 -16.81 11.94
C LEU A 119 -5.87 -16.17 12.92
N THR A 120 -5.86 -16.65 14.16
CA THR A 120 -4.82 -16.26 15.11
C THR A 120 -3.48 -16.79 14.59
N PRO A 121 -2.43 -15.94 14.50
CA PRO A 121 -1.11 -16.43 14.16
C PRO A 121 -0.73 -17.55 15.14
N SER A 122 -0.37 -18.72 14.60
CA SER A 122 0.07 -19.87 15.39
C SER A 122 1.37 -19.50 16.11
N ASN A 123 1.25 -18.94 17.31
CA ASN A 123 2.35 -18.78 18.24
C ASN A 123 2.80 -20.17 18.65
N ASN A 124 3.64 -20.82 17.85
CA ASN A 124 4.25 -22.07 18.24
C ASN A 124 5.35 -21.72 19.27
N PRO A 125 5.15 -21.99 20.58
CA PRO A 125 6.05 -21.50 21.63
C PRO A 125 7.45 -22.14 21.58
N GLN A 126 7.68 -23.06 20.65
CA GLN A 126 8.93 -23.79 20.45
C GLN A 126 9.80 -23.27 19.30
N SER A 127 9.37 -22.27 18.52
CA SER A 127 10.27 -21.68 17.53
C SER A 127 11.32 -20.82 18.23
N PRO A 128 12.63 -21.03 17.99
CA PRO A 128 13.67 -20.20 18.59
C PRO A 128 13.40 -18.73 18.26
N LYS A 129 13.52 -17.85 19.26
CA LYS A 129 13.27 -16.41 19.14
C LYS A 129 14.13 -15.85 18.00
N LYS A 130 13.53 -15.65 16.82
CA LYS A 130 14.27 -15.19 15.64
C LYS A 130 14.89 -13.82 15.95
N VAL A 131 16.17 -13.66 15.62
CA VAL A 131 16.91 -12.40 15.80
C VAL A 131 16.25 -11.25 15.03
N PHE A 132 15.61 -11.59 13.91
CA PHE A 132 14.84 -10.71 13.06
C PHE A 132 13.68 -11.51 12.48
N GLU A 133 12.46 -11.05 12.66
CA GLU A 133 11.27 -11.71 12.12
C GLU A 133 10.74 -10.87 10.95
N GLY A 134 11.26 -11.20 9.79
CA GLY A 134 11.09 -10.41 8.59
C GLY A 134 11.77 -11.11 7.44
N ASP A 135 11.83 -10.42 6.31
CA ASP A 135 12.33 -10.98 5.08
C ASP A 135 13.45 -10.12 4.47
N PHE A 136 14.32 -10.81 3.74
CA PHE A 136 15.32 -10.19 2.86
C PHE A 136 15.01 -10.67 1.45
N HIS A 137 14.77 -9.72 0.55
CA HIS A 137 14.45 -10.01 -0.83
C HIS A 137 15.36 -9.24 -1.77
N MET A 138 15.74 -9.91 -2.85
CA MET A 138 16.47 -9.35 -3.98
C MET A 138 15.72 -9.71 -5.25
N GLU A 139 15.14 -8.72 -5.91
CA GLU A 139 14.29 -8.90 -7.09
C GLU A 139 14.91 -8.27 -8.34
N PHE A 140 15.15 -9.12 -9.34
CA PHE A 140 15.70 -8.74 -10.64
C PHE A 140 14.58 -8.32 -11.59
N CYS A 141 14.60 -7.06 -12.00
CA CYS A 141 13.57 -6.41 -12.79
C CYS A 141 14.12 -5.96 -14.14
N ASP A 142 13.61 -6.52 -15.23
CA ASP A 142 14.12 -6.25 -16.58
C ASP A 142 13.79 -4.83 -17.08
N ASN A 143 12.82 -4.17 -16.45
CA ASN A 143 12.39 -2.80 -16.77
C ASN A 143 11.63 -2.16 -15.58
N LEU A 144 11.29 -0.88 -15.73
CA LEU A 144 10.62 -0.09 -14.68
C LEU A 144 9.26 -0.68 -14.27
N ARG A 145 8.51 -1.28 -15.21
CA ARG A 145 7.22 -1.92 -14.89
C ARG A 145 7.42 -3.09 -13.93
N GLN A 146 8.41 -3.94 -14.19
CA GLN A 146 8.74 -5.05 -13.29
C GLN A 146 9.24 -4.53 -11.94
N LEU A 147 9.98 -3.42 -11.91
CA LEU A 147 10.42 -2.79 -10.66
C LEU A 147 9.22 -2.34 -9.80
N LEU A 148 8.21 -1.70 -10.40
CA LEU A 148 6.99 -1.32 -9.67
C LEU A 148 6.18 -2.53 -9.21
N GLN A 149 6.14 -3.60 -10.02
CA GLN A 149 5.53 -4.87 -9.62
C GLN A 149 6.22 -5.50 -8.41
N ALA A 150 7.56 -5.56 -8.41
CA ALA A 150 8.36 -6.03 -7.29
C ALA A 150 8.18 -5.13 -6.05
N TYR A 151 8.14 -3.81 -6.25
CA TYR A 151 7.94 -2.87 -5.17
C TYR A 151 6.60 -3.09 -4.44
N PHE A 152 5.51 -3.29 -5.18
CA PHE A 152 4.17 -3.49 -4.63
C PHE A 152 3.73 -4.96 -4.58
N ARG A 153 4.67 -5.92 -4.56
CA ARG A 153 4.36 -7.35 -4.62
C ARG A 153 3.45 -7.83 -3.50
N GLY A 154 3.56 -7.26 -2.31
CA GLY A 154 2.72 -7.61 -1.15
C GLY A 154 1.30 -7.07 -1.22
N PHE A 155 0.95 -6.30 -2.26
CA PHE A 155 -0.37 -5.69 -2.40
C PHE A 155 -1.13 -6.37 -3.53
N ASN A 156 -2.29 -6.92 -3.18
CA ASN A 156 -3.20 -7.54 -4.11
C ASN A 156 -4.59 -6.94 -3.92
N PHE A 157 -5.36 -6.90 -5.00
CA PHE A 157 -6.75 -6.48 -4.97
C PHE A 157 -7.51 -7.40 -5.93
N GLU A 158 -8.63 -7.94 -5.49
CA GLU A 158 -9.44 -8.82 -6.33
C GLU A 158 -9.74 -8.13 -7.68
N ARG A 159 -9.59 -8.87 -8.79
CA ARG A 159 -9.89 -8.39 -10.16
C ARG A 159 -9.03 -7.23 -10.66
N LEU A 160 -7.92 -6.93 -10.00
CA LEU A 160 -6.95 -5.97 -10.50
C LEU A 160 -5.68 -6.65 -11.00
N ASP A 161 -5.52 -6.76 -12.32
CA ASP A 161 -4.35 -7.39 -12.95
C ASP A 161 -3.01 -6.70 -12.63
N ARG A 162 -3.06 -5.43 -12.24
CA ARG A 162 -1.89 -4.58 -12.00
C ARG A 162 -2.02 -3.81 -10.68
N PRO A 163 -1.96 -4.48 -9.52
CA PRO A 163 -2.18 -3.86 -8.21
C PRO A 163 -1.30 -2.63 -7.95
N TRP A 164 -0.04 -2.68 -8.39
CA TRP A 164 0.91 -1.57 -8.30
C TRP A 164 0.40 -0.26 -8.92
N ARG A 165 -0.47 -0.30 -9.95
CA ARG A 165 -1.05 0.90 -10.57
C ARG A 165 -2.00 1.63 -9.63
N ALA A 166 -2.63 0.95 -8.68
CA ALA A 166 -3.51 1.60 -7.72
C ALA A 166 -2.73 2.60 -6.83
N PHE A 167 -1.42 2.39 -6.65
CA PHE A 167 -0.54 3.26 -5.87
C PHE A 167 0.24 4.27 -6.71
N SER A 168 0.77 3.81 -7.86
CA SER A 168 1.74 4.57 -8.65
C SER A 168 1.17 5.18 -9.93
N GLY A 169 -0.13 5.04 -10.18
CA GLY A 169 -0.76 5.49 -11.43
C GLY A 169 -0.63 7.00 -11.67
N ASP A 170 -0.62 7.79 -10.60
CA ASP A 170 -0.50 9.26 -10.65
C ASP A 170 0.93 9.75 -10.35
N TRP A 171 1.90 8.85 -10.20
CA TRP A 171 3.27 9.28 -9.92
C TRP A 171 3.91 9.91 -11.15
N SER A 172 4.36 11.16 -10.99
CA SER A 172 5.24 11.79 -11.98
C SER A 172 6.59 11.07 -12.06
N ARG A 173 7.36 11.32 -13.13
CA ARG A 173 8.71 10.75 -13.28
C ARG A 173 9.65 11.12 -12.13
N SER A 174 9.58 12.36 -11.66
CA SER A 174 10.35 12.80 -10.48
C SER A 174 9.83 12.18 -9.19
N GLY A 175 8.52 12.00 -9.05
CA GLY A 175 7.90 11.29 -7.93
C GLY A 175 8.37 9.83 -7.86
N MET A 176 8.33 9.11 -8.99
CA MET A 176 8.87 7.74 -9.10
C MET A 176 10.34 7.67 -8.68
N ALA A 177 11.18 8.53 -9.25
CA ALA A 177 12.61 8.60 -8.91
C ALA A 177 12.82 8.83 -7.40
N LYS A 178 12.09 9.78 -6.82
CA LYS A 178 12.16 10.08 -5.39
C LYS A 178 11.74 8.89 -4.53
N HIS A 179 10.60 8.26 -4.82
CA HIS A 179 10.14 7.10 -4.06
C HIS A 179 11.07 5.90 -4.19
N LEU A 180 11.69 5.69 -5.36
CA LEU A 180 12.62 4.59 -5.59
C LEU A 180 14.07 4.89 -5.15
N GLY A 181 14.35 6.12 -4.70
CA GLY A 181 15.69 6.55 -4.29
C GLY A 181 16.69 6.66 -5.45
N ILE A 182 16.25 6.81 -6.70
CA ILE A 182 17.11 6.89 -7.89
C ILE A 182 16.97 8.23 -8.61
N LYS A 183 17.98 8.63 -9.40
CA LYS A 183 17.88 9.85 -10.21
C LYS A 183 16.85 9.70 -11.34
N THR A 184 16.16 10.79 -11.67
CA THR A 184 15.12 10.84 -12.73
C THR A 184 15.59 10.32 -14.09
N ASN A 185 16.87 10.48 -14.44
CA ASN A 185 17.42 9.98 -15.70
C ASN A 185 17.35 8.46 -15.82
N TYR A 186 17.30 7.73 -14.69
CA TYR A 186 17.18 6.27 -14.66
C TYR A 186 15.73 5.79 -14.63
N ILE A 187 14.74 6.69 -14.64
CA ILE A 187 13.32 6.36 -14.84
C ILE A 187 13.00 6.30 -16.34
N THR A 188 13.72 7.08 -17.15
CA THR A 188 13.52 7.18 -18.60
C THR A 188 14.71 6.58 -19.32
N GLY A 189 14.57 5.34 -19.79
CA GLY A 189 15.63 4.68 -20.54
C GLY A 189 15.45 3.17 -20.59
N GLN A 190 16.38 2.50 -21.26
CA GLN A 190 16.47 1.05 -21.30
C GLN A 190 17.42 0.59 -20.21
N TYR A 191 16.95 0.66 -18.96
CA TYR A 191 17.67 0.18 -17.79
C TYR A 191 16.98 -1.05 -17.20
N CYS A 192 17.79 -1.88 -16.57
CA CYS A 192 17.34 -2.97 -15.72
C CYS A 192 17.64 -2.61 -14.27
N TYR A 193 16.86 -3.17 -13.35
CA TYR A 193 16.88 -2.79 -11.95
C TYR A 193 17.03 -4.02 -11.07
N VAL A 194 17.67 -3.86 -9.92
CA VAL A 194 17.60 -4.83 -8.83
C VAL A 194 17.08 -4.11 -7.60
N LEU A 195 15.95 -4.57 -7.09
CA LEU A 195 15.37 -4.10 -5.83
C LEU A 195 15.87 -4.99 -4.70
N VAL A 196 16.58 -4.41 -3.74
CA VAL A 196 16.95 -5.08 -2.49
C VAL A 196 16.06 -4.52 -1.38
N ARG A 197 15.43 -5.38 -0.61
CA ARG A 197 14.53 -5.02 0.49
C ARG A 197 14.82 -5.85 1.73
N VAL A 198 14.78 -5.20 2.89
CA VAL A 198 14.75 -5.83 4.22
C VAL A 198 13.51 -5.30 4.93
N ALA A 199 12.54 -6.16 5.25
CA ALA A 199 11.34 -5.73 5.98
C ALA A 199 11.25 -6.40 7.35
N ARG A 200 10.84 -5.65 8.37
CA ARG A 200 10.48 -6.19 9.69
C ARG A 200 8.97 -6.14 9.81
N HIS A 201 8.34 -7.30 9.91
CA HIS A 201 6.90 -7.41 10.18
C HIS A 201 6.65 -7.10 11.66
N ARG A 202 5.58 -6.39 11.99
CA ARG A 202 5.23 -6.05 13.39
C ARG A 202 3.89 -6.64 13.76
N GLU A 203 2.94 -6.55 12.85
CA GLU A 203 1.61 -7.08 13.03
C GLU A 203 1.13 -7.70 11.71
N SER A 204 0.33 -8.73 11.82
CA SER A 204 -0.34 -9.33 10.66
C SER A 204 -1.67 -9.90 11.10
N GLY A 205 -2.68 -9.69 10.25
CA GLY A 205 -3.99 -10.29 10.40
C GLY A 205 -4.34 -11.05 9.14
N ARG A 206 -5.07 -12.15 9.29
CA ARG A 206 -5.66 -12.87 8.16
C ARG A 206 -6.99 -13.48 8.60
N MET A 207 -7.98 -13.45 7.72
CA MET A 207 -9.21 -14.21 7.88
C MET A 207 -9.30 -15.34 6.87
N ARG A 208 -10.12 -16.35 7.17
CA ARG A 208 -10.54 -17.35 6.18
C ARG A 208 -11.42 -16.67 5.11
N PRO A 209 -11.48 -17.22 3.89
CA PRO A 209 -12.47 -16.80 2.91
C PRO A 209 -13.87 -16.80 3.53
N VAL A 210 -14.63 -15.75 3.27
CA VAL A 210 -16.01 -15.60 3.72
C VAL A 210 -16.88 -16.62 2.99
N GLY A 211 -17.57 -17.47 3.74
CA GLY A 211 -18.56 -18.42 3.23
C GLY A 211 -19.98 -17.84 3.23
N ASP A 212 -20.93 -18.62 2.72
CA ASP A 212 -22.35 -18.24 2.68
C ASP A 212 -23.01 -18.16 4.07
N ASP A 213 -22.33 -18.66 5.10
CA ASP A 213 -22.76 -18.69 6.49
C ASP A 213 -22.55 -17.37 7.25
N VAL A 214 -21.82 -16.42 6.65
CA VAL A 214 -21.47 -15.15 7.28
C VAL A 214 -22.56 -14.11 7.00
N GLU A 215 -23.17 -13.60 8.07
CA GLU A 215 -24.22 -12.58 7.94
C GLU A 215 -23.64 -11.19 7.64
N LEU A 216 -24.35 -10.43 6.80
CA LEU A 216 -24.04 -9.03 6.55
C LEU A 216 -24.62 -8.14 7.65
N GLU A 217 -23.98 -6.99 7.85
CA GLU A 217 -24.59 -5.90 8.63
C GLU A 217 -25.90 -5.44 7.98
N GLU A 218 -26.89 -5.06 8.80
CA GLU A 218 -28.26 -4.83 8.31
C GLU A 218 -28.34 -3.70 7.29
N GLU A 219 -27.55 -2.64 7.47
CA GLU A 219 -27.46 -1.52 6.53
C GLU A 219 -26.85 -1.92 5.19
N VAL A 220 -25.83 -2.79 5.24
CA VAL A 220 -25.16 -3.31 4.05
C VAL A 220 -26.09 -4.26 3.30
N ALA A 221 -26.81 -5.14 4.01
CA ALA A 221 -27.79 -6.03 3.42
C ALA A 221 -28.93 -5.26 2.72
N ARG A 222 -29.44 -4.19 3.36
CA ARG A 222 -30.43 -3.30 2.74
C ARG A 222 -29.86 -2.60 1.51
N GLY A 223 -28.69 -1.98 1.63
CA GLY A 223 -28.03 -1.31 0.52
C GLY A 223 -27.73 -2.24 -0.65
N THR A 224 -27.45 -3.51 -0.38
CA THR A 224 -27.23 -4.55 -1.39
C THR A 224 -28.50 -4.84 -2.20
N ASN A 225 -29.67 -4.89 -1.53
CA ASN A 225 -30.96 -5.08 -2.20
C ASN A 225 -31.38 -3.88 -3.06
N ASP A 226 -30.84 -2.69 -2.77
CA ASP A 226 -31.11 -1.46 -3.52
C ASP A 226 -30.21 -1.31 -4.78
N VAL A 227 -29.24 -2.21 -4.98
CA VAL A 227 -28.37 -2.18 -6.16
C VAL A 227 -29.12 -2.74 -7.36
N ILE A 228 -29.21 -1.94 -8.44
CA ILE A 228 -29.83 -2.35 -9.68
C ILE A 228 -28.74 -2.72 -10.69
N PRO A 229 -28.66 -4.00 -11.11
CA PRO A 229 -27.81 -4.44 -12.21
C PRO A 229 -27.98 -3.55 -13.45
N GLY A 230 -26.90 -2.92 -13.90
CA GLY A 230 -26.90 -2.08 -15.11
C GLY A 230 -26.97 -0.59 -14.84
N ASP A 231 -27.45 -0.20 -13.65
CA ASP A 231 -27.58 1.19 -13.26
C ASP A 231 -26.33 1.69 -12.53
N GLU A 232 -25.52 2.47 -13.24
CA GLU A 232 -24.30 3.08 -12.71
C GLU A 232 -24.57 3.93 -11.46
N ALA A 233 -25.72 4.60 -11.36
CA ALA A 233 -26.02 5.45 -10.21
C ALA A 233 -26.22 4.63 -8.95
N SER A 234 -27.01 3.55 -9.01
CA SER A 234 -27.20 2.63 -7.89
C SER A 234 -25.89 1.97 -7.43
N VAL A 235 -25.07 1.49 -8.37
CA VAL A 235 -23.77 0.86 -8.07
C VAL A 235 -22.79 1.88 -7.47
N SER A 236 -22.70 3.07 -8.06
CA SER A 236 -21.85 4.15 -7.56
C SER A 236 -22.23 4.58 -6.15
N HIS A 237 -23.55 4.64 -5.87
CA HIS A 237 -24.05 4.95 -4.53
C HIS A 237 -23.64 3.87 -3.53
N PHE A 238 -23.86 2.59 -3.83
CA PHE A 238 -23.44 1.48 -2.97
C PHE A 238 -21.93 1.53 -2.67
N VAL A 239 -21.10 1.68 -3.70
CA VAL A 239 -19.63 1.69 -3.53
C VAL A 239 -19.16 2.89 -2.72
N LYS A 240 -19.80 4.06 -2.86
CA LYS A 240 -19.47 5.23 -2.04
C LYS A 240 -19.89 5.05 -0.58
N SER A 241 -21.00 4.37 -0.34
CA SER A 241 -21.56 4.19 0.99
C SER A 241 -20.89 3.06 1.77
N PHE A 242 -20.54 1.94 1.12
CA PHE A 242 -20.05 0.74 1.80
C PHE A 242 -18.66 0.29 1.36
N GLY A 243 -18.11 0.88 0.30
CA GLY A 243 -16.81 0.47 -0.25
C GLY A 243 -16.92 -0.49 -1.43
N SER A 244 -15.76 -0.93 -1.90
CA SER A 244 -15.62 -1.76 -3.12
C SER A 244 -15.00 -3.13 -2.83
N HIS A 245 -14.21 -3.21 -1.77
CA HIS A 245 -13.42 -4.38 -1.37
C HIS A 245 -13.44 -4.45 0.16
N TYR A 246 -13.10 -5.58 0.74
CA TYR A 246 -12.85 -5.74 2.16
C TYR A 246 -11.49 -6.38 2.40
N VAL A 247 -10.92 -6.13 3.57
CA VAL A 247 -9.56 -6.59 3.89
C VAL A 247 -9.59 -8.06 4.34
N VAL A 248 -8.98 -8.94 3.56
CA VAL A 248 -8.82 -10.37 3.91
C VAL A 248 -7.56 -10.59 4.72
N SER A 249 -6.48 -9.88 4.38
CA SER A 249 -5.25 -9.94 5.16
C SER A 249 -4.43 -8.67 5.07
N TYR A 250 -3.61 -8.43 6.09
CA TYR A 250 -2.68 -7.31 6.10
C TYR A 250 -1.40 -7.68 6.84
N THR A 251 -0.31 -6.98 6.48
CA THR A 251 0.94 -6.98 7.24
C THR A 251 1.44 -5.55 7.37
N THR A 252 1.72 -5.14 8.61
CA THR A 252 2.27 -3.83 8.94
C THR A 252 3.64 -3.99 9.60
N GLY A 253 4.46 -2.96 9.52
CA GLY A 253 5.82 -2.96 10.03
C GLY A 253 6.61 -1.79 9.47
N ASN A 254 7.86 -2.03 9.09
CA ASN A 254 8.62 -1.09 8.28
C ASN A 254 9.68 -1.83 7.46
N SER A 255 10.17 -1.21 6.40
CA SER A 255 11.20 -1.79 5.54
C SER A 255 12.22 -0.77 5.07
N LEU A 256 13.44 -1.26 4.86
CA LEU A 256 14.47 -0.58 4.08
C LEU A 256 14.50 -1.17 2.68
N TYR A 257 14.71 -0.33 1.68
CA TYR A 257 14.93 -0.79 0.32
C TYR A 257 15.92 0.09 -0.42
N GLN A 258 16.54 -0.49 -1.44
CA GLN A 258 17.51 0.18 -2.29
C GLN A 258 17.38 -0.37 -3.72
N VAL A 259 17.43 0.52 -4.70
CA VAL A 259 17.37 0.17 -6.12
C VAL A 259 18.74 0.34 -6.75
N PHE A 260 19.22 -0.69 -7.43
CA PHE A 260 20.43 -0.67 -8.23
C PHE A 260 20.05 -0.66 -9.71
N VAL A 261 20.71 0.19 -10.49
CA VAL A 261 20.42 0.38 -11.92
C VAL A 261 21.59 -0.13 -12.75
N TYR A 262 21.28 -0.87 -13.80
CA TYR A 262 22.27 -1.50 -14.69
C TYR A 262 21.89 -1.30 -16.15
N THR A 263 22.91 -1.36 -17.02
CA THR A 263 22.69 -1.64 -18.44
C THR A 263 22.25 -3.09 -18.63
N SER A 264 21.53 -3.36 -19.73
CA SER A 264 21.03 -4.71 -20.04
C SER A 264 22.14 -5.77 -20.09
N GLN A 265 23.30 -5.44 -20.67
CA GLN A 265 24.42 -6.38 -20.81
C GLN A 265 24.98 -6.83 -19.45
N ILE A 266 25.24 -5.88 -18.54
CA ILE A 266 25.76 -6.18 -17.21
C ILE A 266 24.70 -6.92 -16.38
N TYR A 267 23.45 -6.47 -16.47
CA TYR A 267 22.34 -7.07 -15.75
C TYR A 267 22.14 -8.55 -16.10
N VAL A 268 22.16 -8.91 -17.38
CA VAL A 268 22.01 -10.32 -17.81
C VAL A 268 23.13 -11.19 -17.23
N ARG A 269 24.37 -10.71 -17.28
CA ARG A 269 25.52 -11.43 -16.72
C ARG A 269 25.37 -11.67 -15.20
N ILE A 270 24.95 -10.66 -14.46
CA ILE A 270 24.73 -10.76 -13.01
C ILE A 270 23.57 -11.73 -12.73
N LYS A 271 22.44 -11.60 -13.45
CA LYS A 271 21.25 -12.43 -13.31
C LYS A 271 21.54 -13.90 -13.59
N GLU A 272 22.29 -14.22 -14.64
CA GLU A 272 22.71 -15.58 -14.97
C GLU A 272 23.66 -16.17 -13.93
N ARG A 273 24.60 -15.35 -13.44
CA ARG A 273 25.54 -15.78 -12.39
C ARG A 273 24.82 -16.13 -11.09
N LEU A 274 23.85 -15.32 -10.69
CA LEU A 274 23.04 -15.57 -9.49
C LEU A 274 22.07 -16.74 -9.66
N LYS A 275 21.52 -16.95 -10.87
CA LYS A 275 20.68 -18.12 -11.15
C LYS A 275 21.44 -19.44 -11.13
N SER A 276 22.67 -19.44 -11.63
CA SER A 276 23.48 -20.65 -11.76
C SER A 276 24.12 -21.10 -10.45
N LYS A 277 24.52 -20.16 -9.59
CA LYS A 277 25.14 -20.46 -8.29
C LYS A 277 24.20 -20.31 -7.10
N GLY A 278 23.13 -19.53 -7.20
CA GLY A 278 22.38 -19.08 -6.02
C GLY A 278 23.11 -17.96 -5.27
N VAL A 279 22.38 -17.25 -4.41
CA VAL A 279 22.93 -16.11 -3.63
C VAL A 279 23.86 -16.61 -2.52
N GLU A 280 23.55 -17.78 -1.93
CA GLU A 280 24.27 -18.34 -0.80
C GLU A 280 25.66 -18.89 -1.18
N ASP A 281 25.84 -19.34 -2.43
CA ASP A 281 27.13 -19.85 -2.92
C ASP A 281 28.06 -18.75 -3.47
N LEU A 282 27.60 -17.50 -3.51
CA LEU A 282 28.46 -16.37 -3.86
C LEU A 282 29.16 -15.84 -2.61
N SER A 283 30.47 -15.62 -2.73
CA SER A 283 31.21 -14.93 -1.68
C SER A 283 30.65 -13.52 -1.49
N ASN A 284 30.66 -13.02 -0.24
CA ASN A 284 30.26 -11.64 0.06
C ASN A 284 31.04 -10.60 -0.76
N ALA A 285 32.28 -10.90 -1.15
CA ALA A 285 33.11 -10.05 -2.00
C ALA A 285 32.62 -10.02 -3.45
N GLU A 286 32.26 -11.18 -4.02
CA GLU A 286 31.69 -11.28 -5.37
C GLU A 286 30.33 -10.57 -5.43
N LEU A 287 29.47 -10.78 -4.43
CA LEU A 287 28.17 -10.11 -4.34
C LEU A 287 28.35 -8.58 -4.19
N SER A 288 29.20 -8.13 -3.26
CA SER A 288 29.48 -6.69 -3.11
C SER A 288 30.08 -6.08 -4.37
N GLY A 289 30.87 -6.85 -5.13
CA GLY A 289 31.42 -6.43 -6.41
C GLY A 289 30.33 -6.15 -7.45
N PHE A 290 29.38 -7.05 -7.65
CA PHE A 290 28.28 -6.86 -8.60
C PHE A 290 27.42 -5.62 -8.30
N PHE A 291 27.27 -5.28 -7.02
CA PHE A 291 26.47 -4.15 -6.56
C PHE A 291 27.30 -2.90 -6.26
N SER A 292 28.53 -2.85 -6.77
CA SER A 292 29.42 -1.70 -6.63
C SER A 292 29.26 -0.68 -7.78
N PRO A 293 29.80 0.54 -7.62
CA PRO A 293 29.83 1.55 -8.68
C PRO A 293 30.59 1.12 -9.95
N TRP A 294 31.33 0.01 -9.92
CA TRP A 294 32.03 -0.51 -11.09
C TRP A 294 31.08 -1.18 -12.10
N TYR A 295 29.98 -1.76 -11.62
CA TYR A 295 29.01 -2.48 -12.45
C TYR A 295 27.67 -1.74 -12.54
N ALA A 296 27.25 -1.10 -11.46
CA ALA A 296 26.00 -0.37 -11.43
C ALA A 296 26.16 1.01 -12.09
N GLU A 297 25.29 1.32 -13.06
CA GLU A 297 25.15 2.67 -13.63
C GLU A 297 24.72 3.68 -12.57
N HIS A 298 23.93 3.22 -11.60
CA HIS A 298 23.53 4.00 -10.47
C HIS A 298 23.17 3.13 -9.27
N ILE A 299 23.69 3.53 -8.12
CA ILE A 299 23.30 3.01 -6.81
C ILE A 299 22.32 4.00 -6.20
N GLY A 300 21.08 3.58 -6.01
CA GLY A 300 20.06 4.39 -5.37
C GLY A 300 20.35 4.62 -3.89
N GLU A 301 19.73 5.66 -3.35
CA GLU A 301 19.70 5.93 -1.92
C GLU A 301 18.90 4.85 -1.19
N ILE A 302 19.30 4.54 0.05
CA ILE A 302 18.55 3.64 0.90
C ILE A 302 17.32 4.39 1.43
N GLN A 303 16.15 3.91 1.06
CA GLN A 303 14.86 4.48 1.43
C GLN A 303 14.18 3.64 2.51
N THR A 304 13.20 4.24 3.19
CA THR A 304 12.35 3.59 4.20
C THR A 304 10.90 3.63 3.74
N ALA A 305 10.14 2.54 3.90
CA ALA A 305 8.72 2.54 3.52
C ALA A 305 7.91 3.58 4.29
N SER A 306 8.26 3.86 5.55
CA SER A 306 7.62 4.91 6.35
C SER A 306 8.05 6.34 5.98
N GLY A 307 9.21 6.51 5.33
CA GLY A 307 9.84 7.82 5.15
C GLY A 307 10.55 8.38 6.39
N ASN A 308 10.75 7.56 7.42
CA ASN A 308 11.50 7.95 8.61
C ASN A 308 12.97 8.29 8.26
N SER A 309 13.29 9.57 8.28
CA SER A 309 14.60 10.12 7.89
C SER A 309 15.73 9.76 8.86
N SER A 310 15.41 9.51 10.13
CA SER A 310 16.39 9.06 11.13
C SER A 310 16.90 7.65 10.80
N ILE A 311 16.00 6.74 10.40
CA ILE A 311 16.38 5.39 9.98
C ILE A 311 17.17 5.44 8.67
N GLN A 312 16.77 6.29 7.71
CA GLN A 312 17.52 6.49 6.46
C GLN A 312 18.94 7.01 6.73
N SER A 313 19.07 7.99 7.61
CA SER A 313 20.37 8.56 8.01
C SER A 313 21.25 7.53 8.72
N TRP A 314 20.66 6.74 9.62
CA TRP A 314 21.35 5.62 10.27
C TRP A 314 21.85 4.61 9.22
N ALA A 315 21.02 4.24 8.26
CA ALA A 315 21.38 3.31 7.20
C ALA A 315 22.52 3.87 6.32
N ALA A 316 22.43 5.13 5.91
CA ALA A 316 23.44 5.80 5.08
C ALA A 316 24.82 5.92 5.77
N GLN A 317 24.86 5.91 7.11
CA GLN A 317 26.10 5.97 7.90
C GLN A 317 26.66 4.58 8.20
N ASN A 318 25.81 3.65 8.64
CA ASN A 318 26.24 2.33 9.13
C ASN A 318 26.39 1.29 8.01
N LEU A 319 25.65 1.44 6.91
CA LEU A 319 25.64 0.49 5.79
C LEU A 319 26.64 0.85 4.69
N ARG A 320 27.71 1.56 5.04
CA ARG A 320 28.78 1.93 4.10
C ARG A 320 29.71 0.75 3.83
N ILE A 321 29.94 0.47 2.55
CA ILE A 321 30.92 -0.48 2.08
C ILE A 321 32.08 0.31 1.48
N GLN A 322 33.31 -0.04 1.89
CA GLN A 322 34.52 0.44 1.24
C GLN A 322 34.90 -0.54 0.13
N PHE A 323 35.01 -0.04 -1.09
CA PHE A 323 35.42 -0.82 -2.26
C PHE A 323 36.52 -0.07 -2.99
N TYR A 324 37.75 -0.57 -2.86
CA TYR A 324 38.97 0.14 -3.26
C TYR A 324 39.04 1.55 -2.64
N PHE A 325 38.94 2.60 -3.47
CA PHE A 325 38.99 4.01 -3.08
C PHE A 325 37.60 4.66 -2.99
N PHE A 326 36.52 3.90 -3.23
CA PHE A 326 35.15 4.40 -3.08
C PHE A 326 34.53 3.92 -1.77
N THR A 327 33.72 4.78 -1.18
CA THR A 327 32.80 4.41 -0.09
C THR A 327 31.39 4.75 -0.52
N TYR A 328 30.48 3.78 -0.44
CA TYR A 328 29.09 3.97 -0.82
C TYR A 328 28.14 3.21 0.12
N PRO A 329 26.91 3.72 0.34
CA PRO A 329 25.90 3.01 1.12
C PRO A 329 25.34 1.82 0.32
N SER A 330 25.25 0.67 0.95
CA SER A 330 24.66 -0.52 0.36
C SER A 330 23.90 -1.35 1.39
N LEU A 331 22.62 -1.59 1.12
CA LEU A 331 21.75 -2.41 1.97
C LEU A 331 22.26 -3.86 2.05
N LEU A 332 23.04 -4.31 1.07
CA LEU A 332 23.66 -5.64 1.08
C LEU A 332 24.68 -5.83 2.20
N LYS A 333 25.17 -4.77 2.84
CA LYS A 333 26.03 -4.92 4.02
C LYS A 333 25.32 -5.64 5.18
N ILE A 334 23.99 -5.62 5.22
CA ILE A 334 23.20 -6.36 6.20
C ILE A 334 23.24 -7.87 5.95
N HIS A 335 23.42 -8.28 4.69
CA HIS A 335 23.50 -9.69 4.32
C HIS A 335 24.69 -10.35 5.03
N GLY A 336 24.40 -11.33 5.88
CA GLY A 336 25.41 -12.03 6.69
C GLY A 336 25.94 -11.26 7.91
N ASN A 337 25.41 -10.07 8.23
CA ASN A 337 25.83 -9.30 9.41
C ASN A 337 24.72 -9.25 10.48
N LEU A 338 24.82 -10.16 11.45
CA LEU A 338 23.82 -10.30 12.52
C LEU A 338 23.74 -9.09 13.45
N ASP A 339 24.83 -8.35 13.66
CA ASP A 339 24.84 -7.18 14.55
C ASP A 339 24.10 -6.00 13.93
N LEU A 340 24.33 -5.75 12.64
CA LEU A 340 23.56 -4.75 11.88
C LEU A 340 22.08 -5.12 11.82
N LEU A 341 21.77 -6.41 11.65
CA LEU A 341 20.39 -6.90 11.62
C LEU A 341 19.68 -6.73 12.98
N ARG A 342 20.37 -6.98 14.10
CA ARG A 342 19.86 -6.70 15.46
C ARG A 342 19.59 -5.22 15.68
N ALA A 343 20.53 -4.36 15.28
CA ALA A 343 20.35 -2.92 15.37
C ALA A 343 19.12 -2.47 14.56
N LEU A 344 18.98 -2.99 13.33
CA LEU A 344 17.84 -2.68 12.46
C LEU A 344 16.51 -3.19 13.03
N ASN A 345 16.47 -4.36 13.67
CA ASN A 345 15.27 -4.89 14.33
C ASN A 345 14.67 -3.91 15.35
N ASN A 346 15.52 -3.17 16.06
CA ASN A 346 15.09 -2.19 17.06
C ASN A 346 14.61 -0.88 16.44
N LEU A 347 15.11 -0.54 15.24
CA LEU A 347 14.78 0.71 14.54
C LEU A 347 13.50 0.61 13.71
N LEU A 348 13.24 -0.53 13.06
CA LEU A 348 12.08 -0.71 12.17
C LEU A 348 10.78 -0.91 12.96
N GLY A 349 10.11 0.19 13.32
CA GLY A 349 8.82 0.19 14.03
C GLY A 349 7.63 -0.26 13.20
N ASN A 350 6.42 -0.07 13.71
CA ASN A 350 5.16 -0.30 12.99
C ASN A 350 4.68 1.00 12.34
N GLU A 351 5.30 1.39 11.23
CA GLU A 351 5.16 2.73 10.63
C GLU A 351 4.74 2.70 9.15
N ALA A 352 4.61 1.52 8.55
CA ALA A 352 4.25 1.33 7.15
C ALA A 352 3.41 0.07 6.95
N MET A 353 2.59 0.11 5.91
CA MET A 353 1.89 -1.07 5.39
C MET A 353 2.82 -1.78 4.41
N LEU A 354 2.98 -3.09 4.60
CA LEU A 354 3.91 -3.92 3.83
C LEU A 354 3.19 -4.88 2.89
N ALA A 355 1.99 -5.33 3.30
CA ALA A 355 1.12 -6.15 2.48
C ALA A 355 -0.36 -5.87 2.79
N LEU A 356 -1.20 -6.07 1.78
CA LEU A 356 -2.66 -5.98 1.86
C LEU A 356 -3.26 -6.89 0.79
N ASP A 357 -4.30 -7.64 1.16
CA ASP A 357 -5.12 -8.45 0.26
C ASP A 357 -6.61 -8.20 0.53
#